data_AF-A0A4R2R656-F1
#
_entry.id   AF-A0A4R2R656-F1
#
_cell.length_a   1.000
_cell.length_b   1.000
_cell.length_c   1.000
_cell.angle_alpha   90.00
_cell.angle_beta   90.00
_cell.angle_gamma   90.00
#
_symmetry.space_group_name_H-M   'P 1'
#
loop_
_entity.id
_entity.type
_entity.pdbx_description
1 polymer ?
#
loop_
_entity_poly.entity_id
_entity_poly.type
_entity_poly.pdbx_seq_one_letter_code
_entity_poly.pdbx_strand_id
1 'polypeptide(L)'
;MFEDRYHKDQPAVKSMAQRIADNSPQVFATTDDFVAAYGQEAADMVAKGGLLAALWDIGIDAVPASFEGEGRDQPKGLKTSLARKDG
;
A
#
# COMPACT_ATOMS: atom_id res chain seq x y z
N MET A 1 -1.02 12.85 18.47
CA MET A 1 -1.70 11.56 18.17
C MET A 1 -1.11 11.04 16.87
N PHE A 2 -0.29 9.99 16.94
CA PHE A 2 0.39 9.43 15.75
C PHE A 2 -0.56 8.61 14.85
N GLU A 3 -1.68 8.14 15.40
CA GLU A 3 -2.70 7.38 14.68
C GLU A 3 -3.37 8.19 13.56
N ASP A 4 -3.46 9.52 13.73
CA ASP A 4 -4.16 10.39 12.78
C ASP A 4 -3.33 10.68 11.51
N ARG A 5 -2.00 10.73 11.62
CA ARG A 5 -1.08 11.11 10.51
C ARG A 5 -1.14 10.13 9.33
N TYR A 6 -1.43 8.86 9.61
CA TYR A 6 -1.49 7.81 8.61
C TYR A 6 -2.93 7.36 8.33
N HIS A 7 -3.93 8.15 8.72
CA HIS A 7 -5.31 7.87 8.38
C HIS A 7 -5.54 8.03 6.87
N LYS A 8 -6.39 7.18 6.27
CA LYS A 8 -6.68 7.17 4.82
C LYS A 8 -7.14 8.52 4.26
N ASP A 9 -7.77 9.34 5.10
CA ASP A 9 -8.30 10.64 4.71
C ASP A 9 -7.27 11.77 4.74
N GLN A 10 -6.07 11.50 5.24
CA GLN A 10 -5.00 12.50 5.27
C GLN A 10 -4.55 12.85 3.85
N PRO A 11 -4.29 14.15 3.56
CA PRO A 11 -3.82 14.59 2.25
C PRO A 11 -2.55 13.86 1.79
N ALA A 12 -1.62 13.61 2.71
CA ALA A 12 -0.37 12.90 2.41
C ALA A 12 -0.63 11.45 1.97
N VAL A 13 -1.51 10.74 2.68
CA VAL A 13 -1.87 9.35 2.35
C VAL A 13 -2.61 9.27 1.02
N LYS A 14 -3.56 10.18 0.76
CA LYS A 14 -4.26 10.27 -0.53
C LYS A 14 -3.32 10.58 -1.68
N SER A 15 -2.37 11.50 -1.49
CA SER A 15 -1.40 11.86 -2.51
C SER A 15 -0.47 10.69 -2.84
N MET A 16 -0.04 9.93 -1.84
CA MET A 16 0.75 8.72 -2.03
C MET A 16 -0.06 7.62 -2.75
N ALA A 17 -1.33 7.42 -2.34
CA ALA A 17 -2.21 6.46 -2.98
C ALA A 17 -2.41 6.78 -4.47
N GLN A 18 -2.64 8.05 -4.82
CA GLN A 18 -2.76 8.49 -6.21
C GLN A 18 -1.48 8.24 -6.99
N ARG A 19 -0.31 8.58 -6.42
CA ARG A 19 0.98 8.32 -7.06
C ARG A 19 1.20 6.83 -7.35
N ILE A 20 0.82 5.95 -6.43
CA ILE A 20 0.90 4.50 -6.63
C ILE A 20 -0.11 4.05 -7.70
N ALA A 21 -1.32 4.60 -7.69
CA ALA A 21 -2.37 4.31 -8.68
C ALA A 21 -1.93 4.67 -10.11
N ASP A 22 -1.33 5.84 -10.30
CA ASP A 22 -0.86 6.33 -11.61
C ASP A 22 0.23 5.42 -12.22
N ASN A 23 0.98 4.72 -11.36
CA ASN A 23 2.02 3.79 -11.78
C ASN A 23 1.53 2.33 -11.78
N SER A 24 0.28 2.04 -11.38
CA SER A 24 -0.24 0.67 -11.29
C SER A 24 -0.58 0.08 -12.66
N PRO A 25 -0.45 -1.26 -12.86
CA PRO A 25 -0.11 -2.27 -11.86
C PRO A 25 1.39 -2.37 -11.56
N GLN A 26 1.75 -2.66 -10.31
CA GLN A 26 3.12 -2.88 -9.85
C GLN A 26 3.20 -4.07 -8.90
N VAL A 27 4.38 -4.69 -8.85
CA VAL A 27 4.70 -5.76 -7.90
C VAL A 27 6.05 -5.46 -7.27
N PHE A 28 6.05 -5.27 -5.96
CA PHE A 28 7.25 -5.17 -5.13
C PHE A 28 7.38 -6.47 -4.35
N ALA A 29 8.41 -7.26 -4.64
CA ALA A 29 8.60 -8.57 -4.01
C ALA A 29 8.97 -8.44 -2.53
N THR A 30 9.67 -7.36 -2.16
CA THR A 30 10.10 -7.06 -0.80
C THR A 30 9.63 -5.68 -0.34
N THR A 31 9.61 -5.47 0.98
CA THR A 31 9.34 -4.14 1.55
C THR A 31 10.44 -3.14 1.15
N ASP A 32 11.68 -3.58 1.03
CA ASP A 32 12.81 -2.72 0.66
C ASP A 32 12.67 -2.18 -0.77
N ASP A 33 12.19 -3.00 -1.71
CA ASP A 33 11.90 -2.55 -3.08
C ASP A 33 10.81 -1.46 -3.09
N PHE A 34 9.78 -1.63 -2.25
CA PHE A 34 8.71 -0.64 -2.10
C PHE A 34 9.23 0.66 -1.46
N VAL A 35 10.05 0.55 -0.42
CA VAL A 35 10.71 1.69 0.24
C VAL A 35 11.64 2.41 -0.72
N ALA A 36 12.36 1.70 -1.58
CA ALA A 36 13.22 2.30 -2.59
C ALA A 36 12.42 3.13 -3.62
N ALA A 37 11.19 2.72 -3.95
CA ALA A 37 10.35 3.41 -4.92
C ALA A 37 9.54 4.58 -4.33
N TYR A 38 8.97 4.42 -3.13
CA TYR A 38 8.02 5.36 -2.54
C TYR A 38 8.46 5.95 -1.19
N GLY A 39 9.56 5.45 -0.62
CA GLY A 39 10.14 5.91 0.64
C GLY A 39 9.61 5.18 1.87
N GLN A 40 10.34 5.33 2.99
CA GLN A 40 10.00 4.70 4.27
C GLN A 40 8.63 5.15 4.79
N GLU A 41 8.26 6.41 4.57
CA GLU A 41 6.97 6.95 5.01
C GLU A 41 5.80 6.20 4.35
N ALA A 42 5.92 5.83 3.06
CA ALA A 42 4.89 5.03 2.39
C ALA A 42 4.77 3.63 3.02
N ALA A 43 5.90 2.99 3.35
CA ALA A 43 5.89 1.69 4.02
C ALA A 43 5.24 1.77 5.41
N ASP A 44 5.49 2.84 6.16
CA ASP A 44 4.82 3.08 7.44
C ASP A 44 3.31 3.28 7.26
N MET A 45 2.87 4.00 6.22
CA MET A 45 1.44 4.17 5.90
C MET A 45 0.75 2.85 5.53
N VAL A 46 1.46 1.92 4.84
CA VAL A 46 0.98 0.56 4.57
C VAL A 46 0.89 -0.24 5.87
N ALA A 47 1.94 -0.22 6.69
CA ALA A 47 2.01 -0.96 7.95
C ALA A 47 0.93 -0.51 8.96
N LYS A 48 0.51 0.76 8.88
CA LYS A 48 -0.59 1.33 9.68
C LYS A 48 -1.97 1.21 9.01
N GLY A 49 -2.04 0.67 7.79
CA GLY A 49 -3.27 0.33 7.08
C GLY A 49 -3.94 1.48 6.31
N GLY A 50 -3.60 2.74 6.57
CA GLY A 50 -4.27 3.87 5.91
C GLY A 50 -3.98 3.99 4.42
N LEU A 51 -2.76 3.63 3.97
CA LEU A 51 -2.47 3.65 2.53
C LEU A 51 -3.22 2.56 1.77
N LEU A 52 -3.37 1.37 2.36
CA LEU A 52 -4.16 0.29 1.76
C LEU A 52 -5.63 0.71 1.63
N ALA A 53 -6.20 1.29 2.68
CA ALA A 53 -7.57 1.79 2.65
C ALA A 53 -7.77 2.90 1.61
N ALA A 54 -6.81 3.83 1.49
CA ALA A 54 -6.87 4.88 0.47
C ALA A 54 -6.73 4.33 -0.96
N LEU A 55 -5.92 3.31 -1.18
CA LEU A 55 -5.80 2.62 -2.48
C LEU A 55 -7.10 1.92 -2.86
N TRP A 56 -7.75 1.24 -1.93
CA TRP A 56 -9.04 0.61 -2.16
C TRP A 56 -10.14 1.64 -2.45
N ASP A 57 -10.16 2.77 -1.74
CA ASP A 57 -11.13 3.87 -1.97
C ASP A 57 -11.07 4.40 -3.43
N ILE A 58 -9.89 4.37 -4.06
CA ILE A 58 -9.69 4.80 -5.46
C ILE A 58 -9.72 3.66 -6.48
N GLY A 59 -10.09 2.45 -6.05
CA GLY A 59 -10.25 1.29 -6.93
C GLY A 59 -8.95 0.58 -7.31
N ILE A 60 -7.89 0.76 -6.53
CA ILE A 60 -6.65 -0.03 -6.64
C ILE A 60 -6.71 -1.15 -5.61
N ASP A 61 -6.70 -2.39 -6.08
CA ASP A 61 -6.50 -3.54 -5.22
C ASP A 61 -5.03 -3.61 -4.80
N ALA A 62 -4.79 -3.43 -3.51
CA ALA A 62 -3.47 -3.42 -2.90
C ALA A 62 -3.37 -4.53 -1.84
N VAL A 63 -2.49 -5.50 -2.09
CA VAL A 63 -2.28 -6.65 -1.20
C VAL A 63 -0.79 -6.88 -0.96
N PRO A 64 -0.40 -7.50 0.16
CA PRO A 64 0.97 -7.96 0.34
C PRO A 64 1.39 -8.87 -0.82
N ALA A 65 2.61 -8.66 -1.33
CA ALA A 65 3.12 -9.47 -2.44
C ALA A 65 3.54 -10.87 -1.99
N SER A 66 4.04 -10.98 -0.76
CA SER A 66 4.46 -12.21 -0.11
C SER A 66 4.12 -12.18 1.38
N PHE A 67 4.11 -13.35 1.99
CA PHE A 67 4.04 -13.52 3.45
C PHE A 67 5.19 -14.45 3.82
N GLU A 68 6.11 -13.99 4.68
CA GLU A 68 7.25 -14.80 5.15
C GLU A 68 7.12 -15.09 6.65
N GLY A 69 7.71 -16.19 7.12
CA GLY A 69 7.64 -16.65 8.52
C GLY A 69 6.79 -17.92 8.72
N GLU A 70 6.83 -18.49 9.93
CA GLU A 70 6.04 -19.70 10.29
C GLU A 70 4.51 -19.48 10.26
N GLY A 71 4.05 -18.25 10.02
CA GLY A 71 2.65 -17.88 9.86
C GLY A 71 2.44 -16.84 8.74
N ARG A 72 1.19 -16.65 8.32
CA ARG A 72 0.78 -15.62 7.32
C ARG A 72 0.75 -14.21 7.92
N ASP A 73 1.53 -13.97 8.97
CA ASP A 73 1.40 -12.80 9.84
C ASP A 73 2.48 -11.74 9.58
N GLN A 74 3.47 -12.03 8.72
CA GLN A 74 4.48 -11.05 8.29
C GLN A 74 4.36 -10.78 6.78
N PRO A 75 3.38 -9.96 6.36
CA PRO A 75 3.30 -9.50 4.99
C PRO A 75 4.57 -8.76 4.57
N LYS A 76 5.10 -9.08 3.39
CA LYS A 76 6.24 -8.43 2.75
C LYS A 76 5.88 -7.99 1.34
N GLY A 77 6.51 -6.89 0.92
CA GLY A 77 6.26 -6.30 -0.38
C GLY A 77 4.83 -5.79 -0.57
N LEU A 78 4.53 -5.32 -1.78
CA LEU A 78 3.22 -4.78 -2.13
C LEU A 78 2.92 -5.09 -3.59
N LYS A 79 1.75 -5.65 -3.86
CA LYS A 79 1.20 -5.80 -5.21
C LYS A 79 0.02 -4.87 -5.37
N THR A 80 0.04 -4.09 -6.44
CA THR A 80 -1.08 -3.23 -6.82
C THR A 80 -1.61 -3.62 -8.19
N SER A 81 -2.92 -3.66 -8.30
CA SER A 81 -3.62 -3.86 -9.57
C SER A 81 -4.88 -3.03 -9.59
N LEU A 82 -5.36 -2.68 -10.79
CA LEU A 82 -6.72 -2.15 -10.92
C LEU A 82 -7.68 -3.19 -10.35
N ALA A 83 -8.54 -2.78 -9.41
CA ALA A 83 -9.59 -3.66 -8.93
C ALA A 83 -10.44 -4.05 -10.14
N ARG A 84 -10.53 -5.36 -10.43
CA ARG A 84 -11.46 -5.81 -11.45
C ARG A 84 -12.84 -5.39 -10.99
N LYS A 85 -13.49 -4.51 -11.75
CA LYS A 85 -14.95 -4.45 -11.75
C LYS A 85 -15.40 -5.75 -12.41
N ASP A 86 -15.46 -6.83 -11.63
CA ASP A 86 -16.31 -7.94 -12.03
C ASP A 86 -17.74 -7.38 -11.99
N GLY A 87 -18.27 -7.16 -13.20
CA GLY A 87 -19.62 -6.65 -13.44
C GLY A 87 -20.68 -7.73 -13.33
#